data_AF-A0A7X6TCQ1-F1
#
_entry.id   AF-A0A7X6TCQ1-F1
#
_cell.length_a   1.000
_cell.length_b   1.000
_cell.length_c   1.000
_cell.angle_alpha   90.00
_cell.angle_beta   90.00
_cell.angle_gamma   90.00
#
_symmetry.space_group_name_H-M   'P 1'
#
loop_
_entity.id
_entity.type
_entity.pdbx_description
1 polymer ?
#
loop_
_entity_poly.entity_id
_entity_poly.type
_entity_poly.pdbx_seq_one_letter_code
_entity_poly.pdbx_strand_id
1 'polypeptide(L)'
;MSDRIHFTGTTMSNVDYHHGQLAPAIGVHNVQIMRANRAKPESSDGYGWTYNHAPMIAYWNNTFFVEYLSDSISEHIPPCHTLLVRSSDGVNWSRPEVIFPKYKIPDGFKKPGSEVAAKDAIAVMHQRVGFYVSSHNKLLALAYYGIALFPKDDPNDGMGVGRVVREIKEDGSFGPIYFLRFNQSFSEENSNYPFYKNSPDADFV
;
A
#
# COMPACT_ATOMS: atom_id res chain seq x y z
N MET A 1 -14.97 -36.03 -8.09
CA MET A 1 -14.98 -34.70 -7.44
C MET A 1 -13.56 -34.15 -7.53
N SER A 2 -13.39 -32.85 -7.77
CA SER A 2 -12.07 -32.21 -7.80
C SER A 2 -11.66 -31.87 -6.36
N ASP A 3 -10.47 -32.29 -5.93
CA ASP A 3 -9.88 -31.92 -4.61
C ASP A 3 -9.39 -30.46 -4.56
N ARG A 4 -9.67 -29.65 -5.58
CA ARG A 4 -9.29 -28.24 -5.65
C ARG A 4 -10.47 -27.32 -5.33
N ILE A 5 -10.18 -26.07 -4.99
CA ILE A 5 -11.21 -25.02 -4.93
C ILE A 5 -11.95 -25.00 -6.27
N HIS A 6 -13.28 -25.15 -6.23
CA HIS A 6 -14.15 -25.14 -7.40
C HIS A 6 -15.56 -24.63 -7.03
N PHE A 7 -16.26 -24.04 -8.00
CA PHE A 7 -17.65 -23.58 -7.87
C PHE A 7 -18.56 -24.50 -8.71
N THR A 8 -19.60 -25.04 -8.09
CA THR A 8 -20.56 -25.98 -8.73
C THR A 8 -21.97 -25.43 -8.81
N GLY A 9 -22.20 -24.18 -8.40
CA GLY A 9 -23.50 -23.53 -8.51
C GLY A 9 -23.84 -23.18 -9.96
N THR A 10 -25.12 -22.92 -10.21
CA THR A 10 -25.64 -22.51 -11.54
C THR A 10 -25.85 -21.00 -11.65
N THR A 11 -25.72 -20.25 -10.55
CA THR A 11 -25.88 -18.79 -10.54
C THR A 11 -24.76 -18.12 -11.33
N MET A 12 -25.14 -17.28 -12.29
CA MET A 12 -24.23 -16.51 -13.14
C MET A 12 -24.46 -15.01 -12.92
N SER A 13 -23.39 -14.22 -13.01
CA SER A 13 -23.48 -12.76 -13.03
C SER A 13 -23.81 -12.27 -14.44
N ASN A 14 -24.86 -11.45 -14.59
CA ASN A 14 -25.19 -10.81 -15.85
C ASN A 14 -24.41 -9.49 -16.01
N VAL A 15 -23.46 -9.47 -16.96
CA VAL A 15 -22.56 -8.33 -17.20
C VAL A 15 -23.25 -7.08 -17.72
N ASP A 16 -24.50 -7.18 -18.20
CA ASP A 16 -25.29 -6.02 -18.65
C ASP A 16 -25.82 -5.17 -17.49
N TYR A 17 -25.75 -5.67 -16.25
CA TYR A 17 -26.22 -4.98 -15.05
C TYR A 17 -25.08 -4.76 -14.07
N HIS A 18 -24.95 -3.55 -13.52
CA HIS A 18 -23.88 -3.23 -12.54
C HIS A 18 -23.89 -4.15 -11.31
N HIS A 19 -25.07 -4.63 -10.90
CA HIS A 19 -25.25 -5.54 -9.77
C HIS A 19 -25.31 -7.02 -10.19
N GLY A 20 -25.07 -7.33 -11.47
CA GLY A 20 -25.02 -8.70 -11.99
C GLY A 20 -26.36 -9.46 -11.97
N GLN A 21 -27.48 -8.80 -11.65
CA GLN A 21 -28.75 -9.45 -11.23
C GLN A 21 -28.59 -10.44 -10.06
N LEU A 22 -27.55 -10.25 -9.25
CA LEU A 22 -27.31 -11.04 -8.06
C LEU A 22 -28.13 -10.48 -6.89
N ALA A 23 -28.80 -11.36 -6.15
CA ALA A 23 -29.45 -10.97 -4.91
C ALA A 23 -28.38 -10.67 -3.84
N PRO A 24 -28.42 -9.52 -3.16
CA PRO A 24 -27.48 -9.25 -2.08
C PRO A 24 -27.75 -10.17 -0.89
N ALA A 25 -26.70 -10.55 -0.17
CA ALA A 25 -26.86 -11.17 1.14
C ALA A 25 -27.51 -10.18 2.12
N ILE A 26 -28.39 -10.67 2.99
CA ILE A 26 -29.09 -9.85 3.99
C ILE A 26 -28.05 -9.23 4.94
N GLY A 27 -28.18 -7.92 5.23
CA GLY A 27 -27.34 -7.22 6.21
C GLY A 27 -26.03 -6.66 5.67
N VAL A 28 -25.79 -6.67 4.36
CA VAL A 28 -24.61 -6.03 3.75
C VAL A 28 -24.69 -4.51 3.90
N HIS A 29 -23.67 -3.92 4.51
CA HIS A 29 -23.49 -2.46 4.59
C HIS A 29 -22.31 -2.03 3.70
N ASN A 30 -22.54 -1.07 2.81
CA ASN A 30 -21.50 -0.48 1.96
C ASN A 30 -21.08 0.86 2.57
N VAL A 31 -19.88 0.92 3.15
CA VAL A 31 -19.32 2.12 3.79
C VAL A 31 -18.22 2.70 2.92
N GLN A 32 -18.34 3.97 2.54
CA GLN A 32 -17.29 4.68 1.82
C GLN A 32 -16.25 5.23 2.81
N ILE A 33 -15.04 4.68 2.79
CA ILE A 33 -13.94 5.07 3.68
C ILE A 33 -13.24 6.35 3.19
N MET A 34 -13.08 6.49 1.86
CA MET A 34 -12.43 7.65 1.26
C MET A 34 -13.16 8.05 -0.03
N ARG A 35 -13.30 9.36 -0.23
CA ARG A 35 -13.85 9.98 -1.44
C ARG A 35 -12.84 10.95 -2.03
N ALA A 36 -12.28 10.63 -3.19
CA ALA A 36 -11.31 11.50 -3.85
C ALA A 36 -11.91 12.86 -4.19
N ASN A 37 -11.17 13.95 -3.93
CA ASN A 37 -11.62 15.30 -4.23
C ASN A 37 -10.44 16.24 -4.54
N ARG A 38 -10.10 16.39 -5.82
CA ARG A 38 -9.01 17.28 -6.25
C ARG A 38 -9.31 18.76 -6.01
N ALA A 39 -10.56 19.19 -6.13
CA ALA A 39 -10.95 20.59 -6.02
C ALA A 39 -11.03 21.07 -4.55
N LYS A 40 -11.25 20.15 -3.60
CA LYS A 40 -11.30 20.41 -2.16
C LYS A 40 -10.54 19.31 -1.40
N PRO A 41 -9.20 19.26 -1.50
CA PRO A 41 -8.39 18.20 -0.93
C PRO A 41 -8.56 18.07 0.60
N GLU A 42 -8.81 19.18 1.29
CA GLU A 42 -9.05 19.24 2.74
C GLU A 42 -10.29 18.43 3.18
N SER A 43 -11.23 18.18 2.26
CA SER A 43 -12.41 17.35 2.51
C SER A 43 -12.14 15.84 2.38
N SER A 44 -10.89 15.43 2.11
CA SER A 44 -10.49 14.06 1.84
C SER A 44 -9.13 13.76 2.49
N ASP A 45 -8.14 13.31 1.72
CA ASP A 45 -6.78 12.98 2.12
C ASP A 45 -5.87 14.21 2.38
N GLY A 46 -6.28 15.42 1.99
CA GLY A 46 -5.47 16.63 2.07
C GLY A 46 -4.50 16.83 0.90
N TYR A 47 -4.44 15.89 -0.06
CA TYR A 47 -3.54 15.91 -1.21
C TYR A 47 -4.28 16.14 -2.53
N GLY A 48 -5.57 15.81 -2.60
CA GLY A 48 -6.38 15.96 -3.81
C GLY A 48 -6.06 14.93 -4.89
N TRP A 49 -5.47 13.81 -4.46
CA TRP A 49 -5.05 12.72 -5.33
C TRP A 49 -6.26 11.87 -5.71
N THR A 50 -6.31 11.46 -6.97
CA THR A 50 -7.52 10.83 -7.53
C THR A 50 -7.33 9.37 -7.92
N TYR A 51 -6.11 8.87 -7.87
CA TYR A 51 -5.85 7.45 -8.02
C TYR A 51 -5.58 6.85 -6.64
N ASN A 52 -6.42 5.91 -6.23
CA ASN A 52 -6.37 5.28 -4.92
C ASN A 52 -6.78 3.82 -5.10
N HIS A 53 -5.91 2.88 -4.72
CA HIS A 53 -6.12 1.48 -5.07
C HIS A 53 -5.47 0.51 -4.08
N ALA A 54 -5.67 -0.79 -4.33
CA ALA A 54 -5.05 -1.91 -3.61
C ALA A 54 -5.17 -1.82 -2.07
N PRO A 55 -6.39 -1.81 -1.51
CA PRO A 55 -6.55 -1.77 -0.06
C PRO A 55 -6.09 -3.08 0.60
N MET A 56 -5.44 -2.95 1.75
CA MET A 56 -5.13 -4.04 2.68
C MET A 56 -5.87 -3.77 3.99
N ILE A 57 -6.31 -4.81 4.69
CA ILE A 57 -7.05 -4.67 5.95
C ILE A 57 -6.46 -5.57 7.03
N ALA A 58 -6.41 -5.05 8.26
CA ALA A 58 -6.13 -5.80 9.48
C ALA A 58 -7.07 -5.37 10.60
N TYR A 59 -7.23 -6.25 11.59
CA TYR A 59 -7.87 -5.92 12.85
C TYR A 59 -6.92 -6.27 13.99
N TRP A 60 -6.62 -5.29 14.83
CA TRP A 60 -5.68 -5.45 15.93
C TRP A 60 -6.04 -4.48 17.04
N ASN A 61 -5.90 -4.89 18.30
CA ASN A 61 -6.21 -4.07 19.48
C ASN A 61 -7.55 -3.30 19.37
N ASN A 62 -8.62 -4.05 19.09
CA ASN A 62 -9.98 -3.51 18.93
C ASN A 62 -10.16 -2.43 17.84
N THR A 63 -9.28 -2.41 16.84
CA THR A 63 -9.24 -1.40 15.79
C THR A 63 -9.05 -2.05 14.42
N PHE A 64 -9.87 -1.66 13.45
CA PHE A 64 -9.65 -1.90 12.03
C PHE A 64 -8.60 -0.94 11.49
N PHE A 65 -7.68 -1.45 10.69
CA PHE A 65 -6.66 -0.72 9.96
C PHE A 65 -6.85 -1.00 8.48
N VAL A 66 -6.98 0.04 7.67
CA VAL A 66 -6.98 -0.08 6.21
C VAL A 66 -5.85 0.77 5.66
N GLU A 67 -4.89 0.12 4.99
CA GLU A 67 -3.91 0.84 4.18
C GLU A 67 -4.27 0.75 2.70
N TYR A 68 -3.88 1.76 1.93
CA TYR A 68 -4.03 1.78 0.47
C TYR A 68 -2.96 2.68 -0.14
N LEU A 69 -2.55 2.37 -1.37
CA LEU A 69 -1.66 3.23 -2.14
C LEU A 69 -2.45 4.34 -2.83
N SER A 70 -1.81 5.50 -2.97
CA SER A 70 -2.37 6.65 -3.67
C SER A 70 -1.32 7.27 -4.58
N ASP A 71 -1.72 7.55 -5.82
CA ASP A 71 -0.96 8.30 -6.80
C ASP A 71 -1.71 9.58 -7.14
N SER A 72 -0.95 10.62 -7.53
CA SER A 72 -1.54 11.94 -7.82
C SER A 72 -2.72 11.90 -8.80
N ILE A 73 -2.60 11.13 -9.88
CA ILE A 73 -3.59 11.13 -10.98
C ILE A 73 -3.92 9.75 -11.56
N SER A 74 -2.96 8.83 -11.66
CA SER A 74 -3.09 7.59 -12.42
C SER A 74 -2.13 6.53 -11.89
N GLU A 75 -2.47 5.27 -12.13
CA GLU A 75 -1.61 4.13 -11.86
C GLU A 75 -0.21 4.33 -12.44
N HIS A 76 0.81 4.07 -11.61
CA HIS A 76 2.23 4.15 -11.95
C HIS A 76 2.73 5.54 -12.37
N ILE A 77 1.96 6.60 -12.09
CA ILE A 77 2.39 7.98 -12.32
C ILE A 77 2.75 8.62 -10.97
N PRO A 78 4.04 8.77 -10.65
CA PRO A 78 4.45 9.41 -9.41
C PRO A 78 3.99 10.88 -9.34
N PRO A 79 3.91 11.49 -8.14
CA PRO A 79 4.31 10.91 -6.85
C PRO A 79 3.31 9.89 -6.29
N CYS A 80 3.84 8.94 -5.53
CA CYS A 80 3.09 7.89 -4.84
C CYS A 80 3.39 7.89 -3.33
N HIS A 81 2.40 7.52 -2.52
CA HIS A 81 2.58 7.19 -1.10
C HIS A 81 1.57 6.12 -0.65
N THR A 82 1.74 5.57 0.55
CA THR A 82 0.73 4.71 1.18
C THR A 82 0.09 5.45 2.35
N LEU A 83 -1.24 5.41 2.38
CA LEU A 83 -2.07 6.03 3.41
C LEU A 83 -2.65 4.95 4.32
N LEU A 84 -2.88 5.29 5.58
CA LEU A 84 -3.55 4.47 6.59
C LEU A 84 -4.77 5.20 7.13
N VAL A 85 -5.87 4.47 7.30
CA VAL A 85 -7.06 4.90 8.04
C VAL A 85 -7.43 3.85 9.08
N ARG A 86 -8.07 4.29 10.16
CA ARG A 86 -8.40 3.44 11.32
C ARG A 86 -9.86 3.59 11.72
N SER A 87 -10.46 2.55 12.28
CA SER A 87 -11.83 2.59 12.81
C SER A 87 -12.02 1.58 13.94
N SER A 88 -12.74 1.97 15.00
CA SER A 88 -13.11 1.05 16.08
C SER A 88 -14.42 0.30 15.83
N ASP A 89 -15.25 0.76 14.89
CA ASP A 89 -16.61 0.25 14.64
C ASP A 89 -16.84 -0.19 13.17
N GLY A 90 -15.87 0.04 12.29
CA GLY A 90 -15.96 -0.25 10.85
C GLY A 90 -16.83 0.74 10.07
N VAL A 91 -17.38 1.77 10.71
CA VAL A 91 -18.31 2.75 10.12
C VAL A 91 -17.70 4.15 10.13
N ASN A 92 -17.13 4.57 11.26
CA ASN A 92 -16.49 5.86 11.45
C ASN A 92 -14.98 5.70 11.32
N TRP A 93 -14.39 6.36 10.32
CA TRP A 93 -12.97 6.22 9.99
C TRP A 93 -12.20 7.50 10.28
N SER A 94 -10.95 7.34 10.72
CA SER A 94 -10.00 8.45 10.88
C SER A 94 -9.71 9.11 9.53
N ARG A 95 -9.16 10.34 9.56
CA ARG A 95 -8.58 10.92 8.36
C ARG A 95 -7.41 10.04 7.86
N PRO A 96 -7.16 9.99 6.53
CA PRO A 96 -5.97 9.34 5.99
C PRO A 96 -4.69 9.96 6.52
N GLU A 97 -3.76 9.13 6.97
CA GLU A 97 -2.42 9.50 7.41
C GLU A 97 -1.37 8.80 6.55
N VAL A 98 -0.28 9.49 6.21
CA VAL A 98 0.82 8.87 5.46
C VAL A 98 1.57 7.88 6.35
N ILE A 99 1.40 6.59 6.08
CA ILE A 99 2.13 5.54 6.77
C ILE A 99 3.49 5.26 6.12
N PHE A 100 3.57 5.33 4.78
CA PHE A 100 4.82 5.29 4.03
C PHE A 100 4.87 6.45 3.02
N PRO A 101 5.85 7.35 3.14
CA PRO A 101 5.89 8.58 2.35
C PRO A 101 6.46 8.36 0.94
N LYS A 102 6.47 9.41 0.14
CA LYS A 102 7.18 9.46 -1.15
C LYS A 102 8.67 9.13 -0.95
N TYR A 103 9.22 8.33 -1.86
CA TYR A 103 10.64 7.94 -1.84
C TYR A 103 11.34 8.46 -3.10
N LYS A 104 12.39 9.28 -2.94
CA LYS A 104 13.21 9.76 -4.08
C LYS A 104 14.16 8.66 -4.53
N ILE A 105 14.13 8.35 -5.82
CA ILE A 105 15.09 7.46 -6.47
C ILE A 105 16.40 8.23 -6.68
N PRO A 106 17.58 7.64 -6.42
CA PRO A 106 18.86 8.32 -6.65
C PRO A 106 18.99 8.81 -8.10
N ASP A 107 19.40 10.06 -8.27
CA ASP A 107 19.64 10.62 -9.60
C ASP A 107 20.78 9.85 -10.29
N GLY A 108 20.60 9.56 -11.58
CA GLY A 108 21.52 8.74 -12.35
C GLY A 108 21.26 7.23 -12.26
N PHE A 109 20.39 6.76 -11.37
CA PHE A 109 19.98 5.36 -11.33
C PHE A 109 19.38 4.94 -12.68
N LYS A 110 19.80 3.78 -13.20
CA LYS A 110 19.22 3.13 -14.37
C LYS A 110 18.80 1.72 -13.99
N LYS A 111 17.62 1.29 -14.43
CA LYS A 111 17.29 -0.13 -14.41
C LYS A 111 18.30 -0.89 -15.28
N PRO A 112 18.73 -2.12 -14.92
CA PRO A 112 19.60 -2.92 -15.77
C PRO A 112 19.05 -3.04 -17.20
N GLY A 113 19.86 -2.67 -18.20
CA GLY A 113 19.46 -2.70 -19.62
C GLY A 113 18.61 -1.53 -20.10
N SER A 114 18.25 -0.57 -19.23
CA SER A 114 17.57 0.67 -19.63
C SER A 114 18.58 1.79 -19.88
N GLU A 115 18.36 2.58 -20.93
CA GLU A 115 19.11 3.82 -21.16
C GLU A 115 18.56 5.02 -20.39
N VAL A 116 17.35 4.90 -19.85
CA VAL A 116 16.68 5.98 -19.11
C VAL A 116 17.25 6.05 -17.70
N ALA A 117 17.88 7.18 -17.37
CA ALA A 117 18.35 7.49 -16.03
C ALA A 117 17.29 8.26 -15.24
N ALA A 118 17.14 7.91 -13.97
CA ALA A 118 16.35 8.65 -13.01
C ALA A 118 16.89 10.09 -12.87
N LYS A 119 15.98 11.06 -12.90
CA LYS A 119 16.28 12.46 -12.59
C LYS A 119 15.07 13.05 -11.89
N ASP A 120 15.24 13.43 -10.63
CA ASP A 120 14.17 13.88 -9.73
C ASP A 120 12.97 12.90 -9.70
N ALA A 121 13.27 11.61 -9.88
CA ALA A 121 12.27 10.57 -9.95
C ALA A 121 11.80 10.14 -8.55
N ILE A 122 10.50 9.93 -8.41
CA ILE A 122 9.87 9.41 -7.20
C ILE A 122 9.42 7.98 -7.47
N ALA A 123 9.62 7.09 -6.51
CA ALA A 123 9.18 5.70 -6.58
C ALA A 123 7.66 5.59 -6.67
N VAL A 124 7.20 4.50 -7.28
CA VAL A 124 5.79 4.09 -7.30
C VAL A 124 5.60 3.05 -6.21
N MET A 125 4.60 3.20 -5.35
CA MET A 125 4.31 2.19 -4.32
C MET A 125 3.38 1.12 -4.87
N HIS A 126 3.61 -0.15 -4.50
CA HIS A 126 2.73 -1.25 -4.92
C HIS A 126 2.79 -2.46 -3.97
N GLN A 127 1.67 -2.78 -3.32
CA GLN A 127 1.58 -3.85 -2.33
C GLN A 127 0.54 -4.90 -2.70
N ARG A 128 0.82 -6.13 -2.26
CA ARG A 128 -0.14 -7.26 -2.24
C ARG A 128 -0.34 -7.85 -0.83
N VAL A 129 0.37 -7.30 0.14
CA VAL A 129 0.26 -7.58 1.57
C VAL A 129 0.69 -6.31 2.31
N GLY A 130 -0.14 -5.87 3.25
CA GLY A 130 0.07 -4.61 3.97
C GLY A 130 0.27 -4.75 5.47
N PHE A 131 -0.14 -5.87 6.06
CA PHE A 131 -0.09 -6.04 7.51
C PHE A 131 0.42 -7.42 7.92
N TYR A 132 1.05 -7.46 9.09
CA TYR A 132 1.42 -8.68 9.80
C TYR A 132 1.32 -8.43 11.31
N VAL A 133 0.65 -9.32 12.04
CA VAL A 133 0.64 -9.31 13.51
C VAL A 133 1.66 -10.35 13.98
N SER A 134 2.68 -9.91 14.70
CA SER A 134 3.77 -10.78 15.15
C SER A 134 3.37 -11.68 16.33
N SER A 135 4.19 -12.69 16.63
CA SER A 135 4.05 -13.51 17.85
C SER A 135 4.26 -12.72 19.14
N HIS A 136 4.96 -11.58 19.08
CA HIS A 136 5.09 -10.60 20.18
C HIS A 136 3.93 -9.60 20.19
N ASN A 137 2.84 -9.88 19.46
CA ASN A 137 1.65 -9.04 19.36
C ASN A 137 1.91 -7.61 18.84
N LYS A 138 2.94 -7.42 17.99
CA LYS A 138 3.18 -6.14 17.31
C LYS A 138 2.47 -6.11 15.97
N LEU A 139 1.78 -4.99 15.67
CA LEU A 139 1.22 -4.75 14.35
C LEU A 139 2.30 -4.12 13.45
N LEU A 140 2.72 -4.84 12.41
CA LEU A 140 3.64 -4.36 11.40
C LEU A 140 2.87 -3.97 10.14
N ALA A 141 3.12 -2.77 9.64
CA ALA A 141 2.70 -2.34 8.31
C ALA A 141 3.84 -2.59 7.32
N LEU A 142 3.51 -2.95 6.07
CA LEU A 142 4.46 -3.30 5.03
C LEU A 142 4.16 -2.57 3.74
N ALA A 143 5.20 -2.12 3.05
CA ALA A 143 5.06 -1.51 1.75
C ALA A 143 6.20 -1.85 0.80
N TYR A 144 6.06 -1.52 -0.48
CA TYR A 144 7.10 -1.74 -1.48
C TYR A 144 7.23 -0.51 -2.37
N TYR A 145 8.47 -0.09 -2.59
CA TYR A 145 8.83 0.97 -3.51
C TYR A 145 9.34 0.36 -4.81
N GLY A 146 8.51 0.40 -5.85
CA GLY A 146 8.86 0.10 -7.23
C GLY A 146 9.39 1.32 -7.98
N ILE A 147 9.88 1.10 -9.20
CA ILE A 147 10.46 2.15 -10.04
C ILE A 147 9.78 2.13 -11.40
N ALA A 148 9.21 3.27 -11.81
CA ALA A 148 8.74 3.52 -13.16
C ALA A 148 9.35 4.83 -13.66
N LEU A 149 10.28 4.77 -14.62
CA LEU A 149 11.03 5.95 -15.09
C LEU A 149 10.41 6.61 -16.34
N PHE A 150 9.49 5.93 -17.01
CA PHE A 150 8.80 6.41 -18.21
C PHE A 150 7.40 5.79 -18.31
N PRO A 151 6.50 6.34 -19.16
CA PRO A 151 5.17 5.80 -19.33
C PRO A 151 5.20 4.32 -19.73
N LYS A 152 4.40 3.49 -19.05
CA LYS A 152 4.32 2.02 -19.20
C LYS A 152 5.53 1.22 -18.68
N ASP A 153 6.47 1.87 -17.99
CA ASP A 153 7.49 1.15 -17.23
C ASP A 153 6.83 0.41 -16.05
N ASP A 154 7.22 -0.85 -15.82
CA ASP A 154 6.61 -1.70 -14.79
C ASP A 154 7.34 -1.52 -13.46
N PRO A 155 6.69 -1.00 -12.40
CA PRO A 155 7.32 -0.88 -11.09
C PRO A 155 7.50 -2.22 -10.36
N ASN A 156 6.93 -3.31 -10.89
CA ASN A 156 6.91 -4.64 -10.28
C ASN A 156 7.79 -5.67 -11.03
N ASP A 157 8.65 -5.21 -11.93
CA ASP A 157 9.56 -6.01 -12.75
C ASP A 157 10.73 -6.67 -11.98
N GLY A 158 10.75 -6.54 -10.65
CA GLY A 158 11.83 -7.03 -9.80
C GLY A 158 13.02 -6.07 -9.69
N MET A 159 12.97 -4.89 -10.31
CA MET A 159 14.06 -3.89 -10.33
C MET A 159 13.72 -2.62 -9.53
N GLY A 160 12.71 -2.67 -8.65
CA GLY A 160 12.39 -1.59 -7.73
C GLY A 160 13.45 -1.36 -6.65
N VAL A 161 13.11 -0.56 -5.64
CA VAL A 161 13.99 -0.24 -4.50
C VAL A 161 14.00 -1.38 -3.48
N GLY A 162 12.82 -1.76 -2.98
CA GLY A 162 12.72 -2.75 -1.92
C GLY A 162 11.43 -2.68 -1.13
N ARG A 163 11.26 -3.67 -0.24
CA ARG A 163 10.14 -3.79 0.69
C ARG A 163 10.51 -3.13 2.01
N VAL A 164 9.65 -2.28 2.52
CA VAL A 164 9.78 -1.60 3.80
C VAL A 164 8.76 -2.09 4.81
N VAL A 165 9.07 -1.88 6.08
CA VAL A 165 8.26 -2.25 7.23
C VAL A 165 8.35 -1.17 8.30
N ARG A 166 7.29 -0.98 9.07
CA ARG A 166 7.30 -0.22 10.32
C ARG A 166 6.25 -0.75 11.28
N GLU A 167 6.46 -0.55 12.58
CA GLU A 167 5.47 -0.87 13.60
C GLU A 167 4.40 0.23 13.69
N ILE A 168 3.14 -0.19 13.84
CA ILE A 168 2.04 0.62 14.37
C ILE A 168 1.89 0.24 15.84
N LYS A 169 2.14 1.20 16.74
CA LYS A 169 2.13 0.97 18.19
C LYS A 169 0.71 1.05 18.76
N GLU A 170 0.53 0.54 19.97
CA GLU A 170 -0.76 0.51 20.67
C GLU A 170 -1.35 1.92 20.88
N ASP A 171 -0.50 2.93 21.09
CA ASP A 171 -0.89 4.33 21.22
C ASP A 171 -1.23 5.01 19.88
N GLY A 172 -1.18 4.26 18.77
CA GLY A 172 -1.44 4.74 17.42
C GLY A 172 -0.23 5.37 16.72
N SER A 173 0.87 5.61 17.44
CA SER A 173 2.10 6.17 16.87
C SER A 173 2.84 5.15 15.99
N PHE A 174 3.74 5.65 15.15
CA PHE A 174 4.50 4.81 14.24
C PHE A 174 5.97 4.67 14.67
N GLY A 175 6.49 3.44 14.69
CA GLY A 175 7.93 3.19 14.74
C GLY A 175 8.65 3.68 13.49
N PRO A 176 10.00 3.75 13.46
CA PRO A 176 10.75 4.15 12.28
C PRO A 176 10.49 3.23 11.08
N ILE A 177 10.74 3.73 9.86
CA ILE A 177 10.67 2.93 8.64
C ILE A 177 12.00 2.21 8.44
N TYR A 178 11.94 0.92 8.15
CA TYR A 178 13.10 0.09 7.83
C TYR A 178 12.88 -0.64 6.50
N PHE A 179 13.95 -0.95 5.78
CA PHE A 179 13.88 -1.96 4.73
C PHE A 179 13.83 -3.36 5.35
N LEU A 180 12.79 -4.11 4.99
CA LEU A 180 12.69 -5.55 5.25
C LEU A 180 13.51 -6.35 4.23
N ARG A 181 13.57 -5.86 2.99
CA ARG A 181 14.31 -6.48 1.89
C ARG A 181 14.66 -5.45 0.82
N PHE A 182 15.91 -5.44 0.39
CA PHE A 182 16.32 -4.70 -0.81
C PHE A 182 16.12 -5.53 -2.08
N ASN A 183 15.85 -4.84 -3.19
CA ASN A 183 15.99 -5.41 -4.51
C ASN A 183 17.44 -5.33 -5.00
N GLN A 184 17.75 -6.03 -6.10
CA GLN A 184 19.13 -6.34 -6.52
C GLN A 184 20.07 -5.12 -6.63
N SER A 185 19.57 -3.96 -7.04
CA SER A 185 20.38 -2.75 -7.24
C SER A 185 20.47 -1.84 -6.02
N PHE A 186 19.86 -2.22 -4.90
CA PHE A 186 19.79 -1.41 -3.69
C PHE A 186 20.42 -2.12 -2.48
N SER A 187 20.92 -1.31 -1.56
CA SER A 187 21.54 -1.74 -0.30
C SER A 187 21.37 -0.64 0.75
N GLU A 188 21.93 -0.85 1.94
CA GLU A 188 21.97 0.18 2.99
C GLU A 188 22.80 1.42 2.57
N GLU A 189 23.76 1.26 1.65
CA GLU A 189 24.67 2.34 1.24
C GLU A 189 24.01 3.35 0.28
N ASN A 190 22.96 2.94 -0.43
CA ASN A 190 22.32 3.75 -1.48
C ASN A 190 20.80 3.92 -1.29
N SER A 191 20.33 3.76 -0.06
CA SER A 191 18.92 3.89 0.31
C SER A 191 18.68 4.85 1.47
N ASN A 192 17.43 5.31 1.62
CA ASN A 192 17.08 6.36 2.59
C ASN A 192 16.64 5.84 3.96
N TYR A 193 16.55 4.51 4.14
CA TYR A 193 16.12 3.90 5.39
C TYR A 193 17.08 2.76 5.78
N PRO A 194 17.30 2.53 7.08
CA PRO A 194 18.15 1.44 7.54
C PRO A 194 17.52 0.06 7.27
N PHE A 195 18.33 -0.99 7.26
CA PHE A 195 17.83 -2.36 7.27
C PHE A 195 17.19 -2.72 8.63
N TYR A 196 16.13 -3.53 8.63
CA TYR A 196 15.32 -3.79 9.84
C TYR A 196 16.12 -4.34 11.03
N LYS A 197 17.19 -5.10 10.75
CA LYS A 197 18.08 -5.65 11.79
C LYS A 197 18.87 -4.59 12.57
N ASN A 198 18.90 -3.35 12.09
CA ASN A 198 19.51 -2.22 12.81
C ASN A 198 18.53 -1.57 13.80
N SER A 199 17.30 -2.05 13.91
CA SER A 199 16.38 -1.60 14.96
C SER A 199 16.92 -1.98 16.34
N PRO A 200 16.87 -1.07 17.34
CA PRO A 200 17.22 -1.40 18.72
C PRO A 200 16.14 -2.23 19.43
N ASP A 201 14.94 -2.34 18.86
CA ASP A 201 13.84 -3.12 19.40
C ASP A 201 13.95 -4.58 18.94
N ALA A 202 14.39 -5.45 19.85
CA ALA A 202 14.58 -6.88 19.57
C ALA A 202 13.27 -7.64 19.31
N ASP A 203 12.13 -7.15 19.82
CA ASP A 203 10.82 -7.79 19.59
C ASP A 203 10.25 -7.42 18.22
N PHE A 204 10.74 -6.32 17.62
CA PHE A 204 10.48 -5.92 16.24
C PHE A 204 11.31 -6.71 15.22
N VAL A 205 12.57 -7.05 15.53
CA VAL A 205 13.51 -7.76 14.64
C VAL A 205 13.17 -9.24 14.52
#